data_AF-A0A3N5F9N2-F1
#
_entry.id   AF-A0A3N5F9N2-F1
#
_cell.length_a   1.000
_cell.length_b   1.000
_cell.length_c   1.000
_cell.angle_alpha   90.00
_cell.angle_beta   90.00
_cell.angle_gamma   90.00
#
_symmetry.space_group_name_H-M   'P 1'
#
loop_
_entity.id
_entity.type
_entity.pdbx_description
1 polymer ?
#
loop_
_entity_poly.entity_id
_entity_poly.type
_entity_poly.pdbx_seq_one_letter_code
_entity_poly.pdbx_strand_id
1 'polypeptide(L)'
;MARKKLPRRFQVCATLDNLDLARTGSAIKLEITSRGEKLGELHIGRGSLFWWGAHSKTRKRIRWSRFAEILNEMASGEVSARRRPEVGARVSH
;
A
#
# COMPACT_ATOMS: atom_id res chain seq x y z
N MET A 1 15.00 -32.87 4.20
CA MET A 1 13.74 -32.26 4.68
C MET A 1 13.24 -31.29 3.61
N ALA A 2 12.16 -31.61 2.88
CA ALA A 2 11.65 -30.75 1.81
C ALA A 2 10.96 -29.51 2.39
N ARG A 3 11.41 -28.31 2.02
CA ARG A 3 10.84 -27.03 2.46
C ARG A 3 9.40 -26.92 1.91
N LYS A 4 8.40 -27.10 2.78
CA LYS A 4 6.97 -27.01 2.44
C LYS A 4 6.72 -25.64 1.80
N LYS A 5 6.39 -25.61 0.49
CA LYS A 5 6.07 -24.36 -0.22
C LYS A 5 4.85 -23.75 0.46
N LEU A 6 5.06 -22.67 1.21
CA LEU A 6 3.96 -21.88 1.77
C LEU A 6 3.07 -21.42 0.61
N PRO A 7 1.74 -21.58 0.71
CA PRO A 7 0.85 -21.13 -0.36
C PRO A 7 1.10 -19.65 -0.62
N ARG A 8 1.26 -19.28 -1.90
CA ARG A 8 1.48 -17.88 -2.31
C ARG A 8 0.31 -17.04 -1.81
N ARG A 9 0.54 -16.30 -0.72
CA ARG A 9 -0.49 -15.49 -0.03
C ARG A 9 -0.95 -14.32 -0.91
N PHE A 10 -0.06 -13.78 -1.72
CA PHE A 10 -0.30 -12.65 -2.61
C PHE A 10 0.12 -12.99 -4.03
N GLN A 11 -0.68 -12.57 -5.00
CA GLN A 11 -0.36 -12.64 -6.41
C GLN A 11 -0.40 -11.22 -6.98
N VAL A 12 0.66 -10.84 -7.69
CA VAL A 12 0.80 -9.52 -8.31
C VAL A 12 0.92 -9.74 -9.81
N CYS A 13 -0.07 -9.27 -10.56
CA CYS A 13 -0.05 -9.27 -12.00
C CYS A 13 0.33 -7.85 -12.47
N ALA A 14 1.34 -7.76 -13.32
CA ALA A 14 1.79 -6.49 -13.89
C ALA A 14 1.56 -6.51 -15.40
N THR A 15 0.84 -5.51 -15.90
CA THR A 15 0.75 -5.24 -17.34
C THR A 15 1.62 -4.02 -17.61
N LEU A 16 2.60 -4.18 -18.50
CA LEU A 16 3.57 -3.15 -18.85
C LEU A 16 3.20 -2.55 -20.21
N ASP A 17 2.51 -1.41 -20.21
CA ASP A 17 2.23 -0.62 -21.41
C ASP A 17 3.17 0.60 -21.47
N ASN A 18 3.86 0.79 -22.61
CA ASN A 18 4.82 1.89 -22.87
C ASN A 18 5.98 2.00 -21.85
N LEU A 19 7.05 1.25 -22.12
CA LEU A 19 8.38 1.44 -21.52
C LEU A 19 9.01 2.76 -21.99
N ASP A 20 8.50 3.87 -21.43
CA ASP A 20 9.26 5.07 -21.11
C ASP A 20 8.43 5.90 -20.12
N LEU A 21 8.71 5.78 -18.81
CA LEU A 21 8.09 6.60 -17.75
C LEU A 21 8.42 8.10 -17.91
N ALA A 22 9.31 8.43 -18.85
CA ALA A 22 9.67 9.79 -19.23
C ALA A 22 8.57 10.53 -20.02
N ARG A 23 7.65 9.82 -20.69
CA ARG A 23 6.56 10.43 -21.47
C ARG A 23 5.28 10.58 -20.63
N THR A 24 4.68 11.77 -20.67
CA THR A 24 3.38 12.04 -20.02
C THR A 24 2.34 11.01 -20.48
N GLY A 25 1.78 10.24 -19.53
CA GLY A 25 0.75 9.24 -19.79
C GLY A 25 1.18 7.78 -19.57
N SER A 26 2.48 7.51 -19.46
CA SER A 26 2.98 6.17 -19.09
C SER A 26 2.77 5.91 -17.59
N ALA A 27 2.15 4.77 -17.25
CA ALA A 27 1.94 4.34 -15.87
C ALA A 27 2.02 2.82 -15.76
N ILE A 28 2.72 2.33 -14.74
CA ILE A 28 2.70 0.91 -14.39
C ILE A 28 1.39 0.62 -13.68
N LYS A 29 0.64 -0.37 -14.15
CA LYS A 29 -0.61 -0.82 -13.51
C LYS A 29 -0.37 -2.17 -12.85
N LEU A 30 -0.71 -2.26 -11.58
CA LEU A 30 -0.59 -3.46 -10.77
C LEU A 30 -1.97 -3.84 -10.26
N GLU A 31 -2.45 -5.02 -10.64
CA GLU A 31 -3.60 -5.62 -9.97
C GLU A 31 -3.08 -6.47 -8.81
N ILE A 32 -3.58 -6.18 -7.60
CA ILE A 32 -3.18 -6.86 -6.38
C ILE A 32 -4.30 -7.79 -5.95
N THR A 33 -4.01 -9.09 -5.92
CA THR A 33 -4.94 -10.11 -5.44
C THR A 33 -4.33 -10.89 -4.27
N SER A 34 -5.20 -11.38 -3.39
CA SER A 34 -4.84 -12.25 -2.26
C SER A 34 -5.80 -13.42 -2.25
N ARG A 35 -5.27 -14.65 -2.34
CA ARG A 35 -6.06 -15.89 -2.36
C ARG A 35 -7.19 -15.88 -3.41
N GLY A 36 -6.93 -15.29 -4.57
CA GLY A 36 -7.91 -15.17 -5.67
C GLY A 36 -8.87 -13.99 -5.54
N GLU A 37 -8.88 -13.27 -4.40
CA GLU A 37 -9.70 -12.09 -4.22
C GLU A 37 -8.92 -10.82 -4.57
N LYS A 38 -9.53 -9.94 -5.34
CA LYS A 38 -8.96 -8.63 -5.66
C LYS A 38 -8.94 -7.75 -4.42
N LEU A 39 -7.77 -7.22 -4.08
CA LEU A 39 -7.59 -6.22 -3.03
C LEU A 39 -7.68 -4.80 -3.59
N GLY A 40 -7.19 -4.61 -4.82
CA GLY A 40 -7.28 -3.34 -5.52
C GLY A 40 -6.32 -3.21 -6.69
N GLU A 41 -6.30 -2.03 -7.28
CA GLU A 41 -5.43 -1.64 -8.38
C GLU A 41 -4.55 -0.46 -7.99
N LEU A 42 -3.26 -0.57 -8.29
CA LEU A 42 -2.27 0.48 -8.10
C LEU A 42 -1.74 0.94 -9.45
N HIS A 43 -1.91 2.22 -9.76
CA HIS A 43 -1.29 2.85 -10.92
C HIS A 43 -0.15 3.74 -10.46
N ILE A 44 1.04 3.54 -11.02
CA ILE A 44 2.26 4.29 -10.71
C ILE A 44 2.67 5.10 -11.92
N GLY A 45 2.53 6.42 -11.87
CA GLY A 45 3.01 7.33 -12.91
C GLY A 45 4.02 8.34 -12.35
N ARG A 46 4.64 9.13 -13.24
CA ARG A 46 5.70 10.09 -12.89
C ARG A 46 5.33 11.04 -11.74
N GLY A 47 4.09 11.52 -11.67
CA GLY A 47 3.68 12.54 -10.70
C GLY A 47 3.00 12.03 -9.43
N SER A 48 2.39 10.84 -9.47
CA SER A 48 1.65 10.29 -8.32
C SER A 48 1.32 8.83 -8.52
N LEU A 49 1.05 8.16 -7.40
CA LEU A 49 0.39 6.88 -7.39
C LEU A 49 -1.14 7.08 -7.28
N PHE A 50 -1.90 6.16 -7.84
CA PHE A 50 -3.35 6.11 -7.68
C PHE A 50 -3.76 4.72 -7.22
N TRP A 51 -4.59 4.66 -6.19
CA TRP A 51 -5.09 3.42 -5.63
C TRP A 51 -6.61 3.34 -5.75
N TRP A 52 -7.10 2.20 -6.24
CA TRP A 52 -8.50 1.80 -6.19
C TRP A 52 -8.59 0.58 -5.29
N GLY A 53 -9.22 0.72 -4.12
CA GLY A 53 -9.57 -0.46 -3.32
C GLY A 53 -10.63 -1.27 -4.06
N ALA A 54 -10.63 -2.60 -3.91
CA ALA A 54 -11.55 -3.48 -4.63
C ALA A 54 -13.03 -3.11 -4.50
N HIS A 55 -13.44 -2.55 -3.37
CA HIS A 55 -14.80 -2.11 -3.10
C HIS A 55 -14.98 -0.59 -3.16
N SER A 56 -13.95 0.15 -3.61
CA SER A 56 -13.96 1.61 -3.61
C SER A 56 -14.41 2.14 -4.97
N LYS A 57 -15.45 2.97 -4.97
CA LYS A 57 -15.94 3.65 -6.18
C LYS A 57 -15.04 4.81 -6.63
N THR A 58 -14.14 5.28 -5.77
CA THR A 58 -13.28 6.43 -6.03
C THR A 58 -11.81 6.07 -5.88
N ARG A 59 -10.98 6.70 -6.70
CA ARG A 59 -9.53 6.55 -6.62
C ARG A 59 -8.93 7.48 -5.58
N LYS A 60 -7.97 6.99 -4.82
CA LYS A 60 -7.12 7.82 -3.96
C LYS A 60 -5.84 8.17 -4.69
N ARG A 61 -5.59 9.47 -4.89
CA ARG A 61 -4.29 9.96 -5.38
C ARG A 61 -3.33 10.07 -4.21
N ILE A 62 -2.15 9.48 -4.35
CA ILE A 62 -1.07 9.52 -3.37
C ILE A 62 0.12 10.22 -4.04
N ARG A 63 0.50 11.39 -3.52
CA ARG A 63 1.72 12.09 -3.96
C ARG A 63 2.94 11.28 -3.52
N TRP A 64 4.03 11.37 -4.29
CA TRP A 64 5.27 10.66 -3.99
C TRP A 64 5.84 10.96 -2.59
N SER A 65 5.78 12.22 -2.15
CA SER A 65 6.21 12.60 -0.80
C SER A 65 5.45 11.81 0.27
N ARG A 66 4.12 11.76 0.17
CA ARG A 66 3.28 11.02 1.10
C ARG A 66 3.52 9.51 1.04
N PHE A 67 3.79 8.98 -0.15
CA PHE A 67 4.14 7.57 -0.30
C PHE A 67 5.48 7.25 0.40
N ALA A 68 6.49 8.10 0.21
CA ALA A 68 7.78 7.97 0.89
C ALA A 68 7.66 8.06 2.42
N GLU A 69 6.85 9.00 2.93
CA GLU A 69 6.53 9.09 4.36
C GLU A 69 5.96 7.77 4.89
N ILE A 70 4.95 7.20 4.22
CA ILE A 70 4.33 5.93 4.62
C ILE A 70 5.36 4.79 4.63
N LEU A 71 6.22 4.72 3.60
CA LEU A 71 7.29 3.71 3.56
C LEU A 71 8.30 3.88 4.70
N ASN A 72 8.68 5.13 4.99
CA ASN A 72 9.59 5.44 6.10
C ASN A 72 8.95 5.10 7.45
N GLU A 73 7.67 5.45 7.66
CA GLU A 73 6.90 5.09 8.86
C GLU A 73 6.89 3.56 9.08
N MET A 74 6.74 2.78 8.01
CA MET A 74 6.78 1.31 8.10
C MET A 74 8.19 0.74 8.29
N ALA A 75 9.21 1.38 7.72
CA ALA A 75 10.60 0.94 7.82
C ALA A 75 11.23 1.25 9.19
N SER A 76 10.85 2.37 9.81
CA SER A 76 11.42 2.82 11.09
C SER A 76 11.03 1.97 12.30
N GLY A 77 10.12 0.99 12.16
CA GLY A 77 9.77 0.05 13.25
C GLY A 77 9.04 0.67 14.46
N GLU A 78 8.79 1.98 14.48
CA GLU A 78 8.23 2.70 15.63
C GLU A 78 6.76 3.11 15.46
N VAL A 79 5.85 2.18 15.12
CA VAL A 79 4.42 2.40 15.44
C VAL A 79 3.73 1.10 15.80
N SER A 80 4.06 0.56 16.98
CA SER A 80 3.15 -0.32 17.73
C SER A 80 2.77 0.22 19.11
N ALA A 81 3.02 1.51 19.37
CA ALA A 81 2.64 2.14 20.62
C ALA A 81 2.26 3.60 20.41
N ARG A 82 1.02 3.88 19.97
CA ARG A 82 0.29 5.13 20.27
C ARG A 82 -1.16 5.02 19.84
N ARG A 83 -1.99 4.50 20.75
CA ARG A 83 -3.25 5.11 21.23
C ARG A 83 -4.01 4.13 22.14
N ARG A 84 -3.56 3.99 23.38
CA ARG A 84 -4.46 3.85 24.54
C ARG A 84 -4.37 5.19 25.27
N PRO A 85 -5.45 5.96 25.42
CA PRO A 85 -5.44 7.04 26.39
C PRO A 85 -5.35 6.38 27.76
N GLU A 86 -4.31 6.73 28.51
CA GLU A 86 -4.23 6.41 29.92
C GLU A 86 -5.39 7.14 30.61
N VAL A 87 -6.32 6.36 31.14
CA VAL A 87 -7.40 6.87 31.99
C VAL A 87 -6.71 7.43 33.22
N GLY A 88 -6.57 8.75 33.27
CA GLY A 88 -6.10 9.48 34.44
C GLY A 88 -7.00 9.15 35.62
N ALA A 89 -6.47 8.33 36.53
CA ALA A 89 -7.07 8.08 37.81
C ALA A 89 -7.09 9.40 38.60
N ARG A 90 -8.29 9.85 38.96
CA ARG A 90 -8.49 10.68 40.14
C ARG A 90 -7.82 10.00 41.33
N VAL A 91 -6.97 10.72 42.07
CA VAL A 91 -7.03 10.72 43.54
C VAL A 91 -6.69 12.12 44.05
N SER A 92 -7.60 12.60 44.88
CA SER A 92 -7.58 13.82 45.69
C SER A 92 -6.40 13.89 46.66
N HIS A 93 -5.95 15.08 47.01
CA HIS A 93 -5.73 15.55 48.39
C HIS A 93 -5.56 17.07 48.42
#